data_AF-A0A8I0MWJ6-F1
#
_entry.id   AF-A0A8I0MWJ6-F1
#
_cell.length_a   1.000
_cell.length_b   1.000
_cell.length_c   1.000
_cell.angle_alpha   90.00
_cell.angle_beta   90.00
_cell.angle_gamma   90.00
#
_symmetry.space_group_name_H-M   'P 1'
#
loop_
_entity.id
_entity.type
_entity.pdbx_description
1 polymer ?
#
loop_
_entity_poly.entity_id
_entity_poly.type
_entity_poly.pdbx_seq_one_letter_code
_entity_poly.pdbx_strand_id
1 'polypeptide(L)'
;MTQENKQIRMAQALSERAHDLLISLNFAQKQIGYIHTFDISYGENIAQRTMLEVEIAAAAKRQESSTTHHKYIAKASKHLHSVIEEAIAKQLHDLDTIYHEVVGIQDSVPAIFDILAVRSASVGRLEPLVNDLSWLGRELVSLVNLPQYRKKNSKASK
;
A
#
# COMPACT_ATOMS: atom_id res chain seq x y z
N MET A 1 -0.46 32.00 -38.48
CA MET A 1 -0.09 30.66 -37.98
C MET A 1 0.57 29.90 -39.11
N THR A 2 1.90 29.74 -39.07
CA THR A 2 2.69 29.05 -40.11
C THR A 2 2.37 27.55 -40.16
N GLN A 3 2.41 26.93 -41.35
CA GLN A 3 2.08 25.51 -41.53
C GLN A 3 2.92 24.56 -40.66
N GLU A 4 4.17 24.94 -40.40
CA GLU A 4 5.10 24.23 -39.54
C GLU A 4 4.57 24.08 -38.10
N ASN A 5 4.00 25.16 -37.53
CA ASN A 5 3.39 25.12 -36.21
C ASN A 5 2.17 24.20 -36.14
N LYS A 6 1.45 24.01 -37.26
CA LYS A 6 0.33 23.06 -37.34
C LYS A 6 0.85 21.62 -37.33
N GLN A 7 1.94 21.32 -38.04
CA GLN A 7 2.54 19.99 -38.08
C GLN A 7 3.10 19.58 -36.71
N ILE A 8 3.77 20.49 -36.00
CA ILE A 8 4.29 20.22 -34.66
C ILE A 8 3.16 19.88 -33.68
N ARG A 9 2.07 20.64 -33.70
CA ARG A 9 0.89 20.35 -32.86
C ARG A 9 0.23 19.02 -33.20
N MET A 10 0.16 18.65 -34.47
CA MET A 10 -0.37 17.35 -34.89
C MET A 10 0.52 16.20 -34.40
N ALA A 11 1.84 16.33 -34.50
CA ALA A 11 2.77 15.32 -34.01
C ALA A 11 2.68 15.15 -32.48
N GLN A 12 2.57 16.25 -31.73
CA GLN A 12 2.37 16.22 -30.28
C GLN A 12 1.06 15.52 -29.90
N ALA A 13 -0.06 15.88 -30.54
CA ALA A 13 -1.35 15.25 -30.30
C ALA A 13 -1.36 13.75 -30.65
N LEU A 14 -0.62 13.34 -31.69
CA LEU A 14 -0.51 11.93 -32.06
C LEU A 14 0.31 11.14 -31.03
N SER A 15 1.39 11.74 -30.53
CA SER A 15 2.23 11.16 -29.48
C SER A 15 1.43 10.95 -28.19
N GLU A 16 0.70 11.97 -27.73
CA GLU A 16 -0.14 11.88 -26.53
C GLU A 16 -1.17 10.75 -26.65
N ARG A 17 -1.88 10.67 -27.78
CA ARG A 17 -2.85 9.58 -28.05
C ARG A 17 -2.20 8.20 -28.06
N ALA A 18 -0.97 8.07 -28.55
CA ALA A 18 -0.24 6.81 -28.54
C ALA A 18 0.13 6.38 -27.11
N HIS A 19 0.55 7.34 -26.26
CA HIS A 19 0.83 7.08 -24.85
C HIS A 19 -0.43 6.64 -24.10
N ASP A 20 -1.56 7.29 -24.34
CA ASP A 20 -2.83 6.92 -23.71
C ASP A 20 -3.28 5.50 -24.08
N LEU A 21 -3.00 5.07 -25.32
CA LEU A 21 -3.31 3.72 -25.80
C LEU A 21 -2.45 2.64 -25.13
N LEU A 22 -1.22 2.96 -24.75
CA LEU A 22 -0.33 2.04 -24.01
C LEU A 22 -0.84 1.74 -22.60
N ILE A 23 -1.61 2.66 -22.00
CA ILE A 23 -2.23 2.46 -20.69
C ILE A 23 -3.42 1.50 -20.81
N SER A 24 -4.41 1.85 -21.65
CA SER A 24 -5.49 0.95 -22.09
C SER A 24 -6.36 1.59 -23.17
N LEU A 25 -7.07 0.76 -23.94
CA LEU A 25 -8.04 1.23 -24.93
C LEU A 25 -9.16 2.10 -24.30
N ASN A 26 -9.65 1.73 -23.13
CA ASN A 26 -10.72 2.46 -22.42
C ASN A 26 -10.21 3.83 -21.93
N PHE A 27 -8.97 3.91 -21.46
CA PHE A 27 -8.34 5.16 -21.04
C PHE A 27 -8.18 6.13 -22.23
N ALA A 28 -7.63 5.64 -23.35
CA ALA A 28 -7.50 6.41 -24.59
C ALA A 28 -8.86 6.93 -25.09
N GLN A 29 -9.91 6.10 -25.03
CA GLN A 29 -11.28 6.48 -25.39
C GLN A 29 -11.83 7.60 -24.51
N LYS A 30 -11.63 7.55 -23.19
CA LYS A 30 -12.06 8.63 -22.28
C LYS A 30 -11.34 9.95 -22.58
N GLN A 31 -10.04 9.92 -22.86
CA GLN A 31 -9.23 11.11 -23.12
C GLN A 31 -9.68 11.85 -24.40
N ILE A 32 -10.06 11.12 -25.44
CA ILE A 32 -10.58 11.70 -26.69
C ILE A 32 -12.05 12.14 -26.59
N GLY A 33 -12.67 12.03 -25.41
CA GLY A 33 -14.10 12.31 -25.21
C GLY A 33 -15.00 11.26 -25.87
N TYR A 34 -14.46 10.08 -26.21
CA TYR A 34 -15.26 8.93 -26.65
C TYR A 34 -15.95 8.34 -25.42
N ILE A 35 -17.09 8.93 -25.10
CA ILE A 35 -18.04 8.37 -24.16
C ILE A 35 -18.52 7.05 -24.80
N HIS A 36 -18.61 5.96 -24.04
CA HIS A 36 -19.27 4.74 -24.49
C HIS A 36 -20.77 5.04 -24.61
N THR A 37 -21.17 5.58 -25.76
CA THR A 37 -22.53 6.03 -25.98
C THR A 37 -23.24 4.95 -26.76
N PHE A 38 -23.47 3.83 -26.08
CA PHE A 38 -24.61 3.00 -26.45
C PHE A 38 -25.93 3.61 -25.95
N ASP A 39 -25.90 4.77 -25.26
CA ASP A 39 -27.09 5.55 -24.90
C ASP A 39 -26.91 7.07 -25.15
N ILE A 40 -26.38 7.48 -26.32
CA ILE A 40 -26.68 8.84 -26.83
C ILE A 40 -27.71 8.71 -27.94
N SER A 41 -28.94 9.07 -27.59
CA SER A 41 -30.03 9.32 -28.52
C SER A 41 -29.73 10.59 -29.33
N TYR A 42 -28.90 10.46 -30.36
CA TYR A 42 -28.97 11.39 -31.50
C TYR A 42 -30.34 11.18 -32.14
N GLY A 43 -31.14 12.24 -32.21
CA GLY A 43 -32.59 12.22 -32.45
C GLY A 43 -33.11 11.66 -33.78
N GLU A 44 -32.38 10.78 -34.47
CA GLU A 44 -32.93 9.91 -35.52
C GLU A 44 -32.35 8.50 -35.40
N ASN A 45 -33.26 7.52 -35.35
CA ASN A 45 -32.95 6.10 -35.29
C ASN A 45 -32.42 5.64 -36.66
N ILE A 46 -31.10 5.60 -36.83
CA ILE A 46 -30.49 5.01 -38.03
C ILE A 46 -30.93 3.55 -38.05
N ALA A 47 -31.62 3.12 -39.12
CA ALA A 47 -32.15 1.77 -39.25
C ALA A 47 -30.99 0.75 -39.21
N GLN A 48 -30.73 0.22 -38.02
CA GLN A 48 -29.81 -0.89 -37.83
C GLN A 48 -30.48 -2.15 -38.39
N ARG A 49 -29.69 -3.03 -39.02
CA ARG A 49 -30.17 -4.34 -39.45
C ARG A 49 -30.84 -5.03 -38.26
N THR A 50 -32.09 -5.45 -38.41
CA THR A 50 -32.77 -6.27 -37.40
C THR A 50 -31.97 -7.55 -37.24
N MET A 51 -31.41 -7.77 -36.04
CA MET A 51 -30.68 -8.99 -35.73
C MET A 51 -31.61 -10.19 -35.93
N LEU A 52 -31.06 -11.23 -36.54
CA LEU A 52 -31.78 -12.48 -36.68
C LEU A 52 -31.94 -13.13 -35.29
N GLU A 53 -33.00 -13.92 -35.08
CA GLU A 53 -33.26 -14.57 -33.78
C GLU A 53 -32.05 -15.38 -33.27
N VAL A 54 -31.29 -15.98 -34.20
CA VAL A 54 -30.06 -16.73 -33.90
C VAL A 54 -28.93 -15.84 -33.37
N GLU A 55 -28.84 -14.59 -33.82
CA GLU A 55 -27.83 -13.62 -33.36
C GLU A 55 -28.17 -13.11 -31.96
N ILE A 56 -29.45 -12.84 -31.70
CA ILE A 56 -29.95 -12.46 -30.37
C ILE A 56 -29.71 -13.58 -29.36
N ALA A 57 -30.04 -14.82 -29.72
CA ALA A 57 -29.81 -15.98 -28.86
C ALA A 57 -28.31 -16.24 -28.61
N ALA A 58 -27.46 -16.07 -29.63
CA ALA A 58 -26.02 -16.20 -29.48
C ALA A 58 -25.41 -15.09 -28.61
N ALA A 59 -25.88 -13.86 -28.74
CA ALA A 59 -25.45 -12.73 -27.92
C ALA A 59 -25.86 -12.91 -26.45
N ALA A 60 -27.12 -13.30 -26.19
CA ALA A 60 -27.60 -13.60 -24.85
C ALA A 60 -26.77 -14.72 -24.19
N LYS A 61 -26.47 -15.80 -24.93
CA LYS A 61 -25.65 -16.91 -24.43
C LYS A 61 -24.21 -16.50 -24.11
N ARG A 62 -23.58 -15.63 -24.93
CA ARG A 62 -22.24 -15.08 -24.67
C ARG A 62 -22.23 -14.17 -23.45
N GLN A 63 -23.30 -13.39 -23.25
CA GLN A 63 -23.42 -12.50 -22.10
C GLN A 63 -23.65 -13.31 -20.81
N GLU A 64 -24.49 -14.32 -20.86
CA GLU A 64 -24.71 -15.23 -19.75
C GLU A 64 -23.41 -15.95 -19.35
N SER A 65 -22.67 -16.54 -20.30
CA SER A 65 -21.40 -17.21 -20.00
C SER A 65 -20.32 -16.27 -19.44
N SER A 66 -20.20 -15.07 -19.99
CA SER A 66 -19.29 -14.05 -19.45
C SER A 66 -19.67 -13.68 -18.01
N THR A 67 -20.96 -13.53 -17.73
CA THR A 67 -21.41 -13.19 -16.36
C THR A 67 -21.24 -14.35 -15.39
N THR A 68 -21.43 -15.61 -15.80
CA THR A 68 -21.26 -16.76 -14.91
C THR A 68 -19.80 -16.97 -14.53
N HIS A 69 -18.87 -16.84 -15.49
CA HIS A 69 -17.43 -16.90 -15.20
C HIS A 69 -16.98 -15.78 -14.27
N HIS A 70 -17.42 -14.53 -14.53
CA HIS A 70 -17.10 -13.41 -13.63
C HIS A 70 -17.71 -13.60 -12.23
N LYS A 71 -18.94 -14.10 -12.13
CA LYS A 71 -19.58 -14.43 -10.84
C LYS A 71 -18.80 -15.51 -10.08
N TYR A 72 -18.30 -16.53 -10.78
CA TYR A 72 -17.50 -17.59 -10.17
C TYR A 72 -16.17 -17.04 -9.61
N ILE A 73 -15.45 -16.25 -10.40
CA ILE A 73 -14.19 -15.61 -9.99
C ILE A 73 -14.43 -14.68 -8.79
N ALA A 74 -15.50 -13.87 -8.84
CA ALA A 74 -15.86 -12.99 -7.72
C ALA A 74 -16.19 -13.77 -6.45
N LYS A 75 -16.88 -14.92 -6.56
CA LYS A 75 -17.19 -15.79 -5.42
C LYS A 75 -15.93 -16.42 -4.83
N ALA A 76 -15.03 -16.93 -5.67
CA ALA A 76 -13.75 -17.48 -5.24
C ALA A 76 -12.88 -16.42 -4.54
N SER A 77 -12.81 -15.22 -5.13
CA SER A 77 -12.11 -14.08 -4.54
C SER A 77 -12.70 -13.70 -3.18
N LYS A 78 -14.03 -13.60 -3.05
CA LYS A 78 -14.67 -13.28 -1.77
C LYS A 78 -14.37 -14.32 -0.68
N HIS A 79 -14.38 -15.60 -1.04
CA HIS A 79 -14.04 -16.66 -0.11
C HIS A 79 -12.58 -16.56 0.36
N LEU A 80 -11.66 -16.33 -0.58
CA LEU A 80 -10.24 -16.16 -0.27
C LEU A 80 -9.98 -14.95 0.64
N HIS A 81 -10.61 -13.80 0.37
CA HIS A 81 -10.52 -12.64 1.25
C HIS A 81 -11.04 -12.94 2.66
N SER A 82 -12.17 -13.64 2.79
CA SER A 82 -12.72 -14.02 4.09
C SER A 82 -11.76 -14.90 4.90
N VAL A 83 -11.09 -15.86 4.25
CA VAL A 83 -10.10 -16.73 4.91
C VAL A 83 -8.87 -15.94 5.35
N ILE A 84 -8.40 -15.01 4.52
CA ILE A 84 -7.28 -14.14 4.86
C ILE A 84 -7.64 -13.21 6.03
N GLU A 85 -8.82 -12.60 6.00
CA GLU A 85 -9.30 -11.74 7.10
C GLU A 85 -9.39 -12.51 8.41
N GLU A 86 -9.89 -13.74 8.39
CA GLU A 86 -9.96 -14.60 9.58
C GLU A 86 -8.57 -14.97 10.10
N ALA A 87 -7.63 -15.30 9.20
CA ALA A 87 -6.25 -15.58 9.57
C ALA A 87 -5.53 -14.37 10.18
N ILE A 88 -5.70 -13.18 9.58
CA ILE A 88 -5.17 -11.92 10.11
C ILE A 88 -5.81 -11.61 11.47
N ALA A 89 -7.13 -11.74 11.60
CA ALA A 89 -7.83 -11.49 12.86
C ALA A 89 -7.36 -12.43 13.97
N LYS A 90 -7.13 -13.71 13.65
CA LYS A 90 -6.59 -14.71 14.58
C LYS A 90 -5.18 -14.35 15.03
N GLN A 91 -4.32 -13.92 14.10
CA GLN A 91 -2.94 -13.52 14.41
C GLN A 91 -2.89 -12.21 15.18
N LEU A 92 -3.84 -11.28 14.94
CA LEU A 92 -3.97 -10.03 15.69
C LEU A 92 -4.48 -10.25 17.12
N HIS A 93 -5.25 -11.31 17.36
CA HIS A 93 -5.69 -11.71 18.70
C HIS A 93 -4.57 -12.27 19.56
N ASP A 94 -3.50 -12.75 18.93
CA ASP A 94 -2.29 -13.21 19.60
C ASP A 94 -1.33 -12.02 19.84
N LEU A 95 -1.73 -11.19 20.81
CA LEU A 95 -0.95 -10.03 21.24
C LEU A 95 0.44 -10.41 21.74
N ASP A 96 0.60 -11.61 22.29
CA ASP A 96 1.86 -12.07 22.86
C ASP A 96 2.89 -12.31 21.76
N THR A 97 2.49 -13.00 20.69
CA THR A 97 3.33 -13.17 19.49
C THR A 97 3.62 -11.83 18.81
N ILE A 98 2.67 -10.90 18.75
CA ILE A 98 2.93 -9.57 18.20
C ILE A 98 3.97 -8.81 19.04
N TYR A 99 3.82 -8.84 20.36
CA TYR A 99 4.71 -8.14 21.27
C TYR A 99 6.15 -8.66 21.19
N HIS A 100 6.31 -9.99 21.17
CA HIS A 100 7.61 -10.66 21.20
C HIS A 100 8.26 -10.84 19.82
N GLU A 101 7.50 -11.22 18.79
CA GLU A 101 8.07 -11.52 17.46
C GLU A 101 8.04 -10.32 16.50
N VAL A 102 7.00 -9.48 16.55
CA VAL A 102 6.83 -8.38 15.57
C VAL A 102 7.39 -7.06 16.09
N VAL A 103 7.09 -6.70 17.34
CA VAL A 103 7.61 -5.47 17.97
C VAL A 103 8.98 -5.72 18.60
N GLY A 104 9.26 -6.95 19.02
CA GLY A 104 10.58 -7.36 19.52
C GLY A 104 11.00 -6.64 20.81
N ILE A 105 10.03 -6.22 21.62
CA ILE A 105 10.33 -5.57 22.90
C ILE A 105 10.71 -6.67 23.90
N GLN A 106 11.94 -6.64 24.35
CA GLN A 106 12.40 -7.53 25.43
C GLN A 106 11.75 -7.09 26.75
N ASP A 107 11.28 -8.05 27.57
CA ASP A 107 10.57 -7.83 28.84
C ASP A 107 11.30 -6.93 29.84
N SER A 108 12.62 -6.84 29.72
CA SER A 108 13.46 -5.96 30.50
C SER A 108 13.20 -4.47 30.23
N VAL A 109 12.68 -4.10 29.06
CA VAL A 109 12.41 -2.70 28.68
C VAL A 109 11.22 -2.11 29.46
N PRO A 110 10.02 -2.72 29.50
CA PRO A 110 8.93 -2.27 30.38
C PRO A 110 9.34 -2.21 31.85
N ALA A 111 10.07 -3.22 32.33
CA ALA A 111 10.54 -3.25 33.72
C ALA A 111 11.47 -2.07 34.06
N ILE A 112 12.33 -1.67 33.11
CA ILE A 112 13.15 -0.46 33.26
C ILE A 112 12.27 0.79 33.33
N PHE A 113 11.28 0.92 32.44
CA PHE A 113 10.36 2.07 32.46
C PHE A 113 9.55 2.16 33.75
N ASP A 114 9.07 1.03 34.28
CA ASP A 114 8.35 0.98 35.55
C ASP A 114 9.24 1.42 36.73
N ILE A 115 10.51 0.98 36.75
CA ILE A 115 11.47 1.40 37.78
C ILE A 115 11.75 2.91 37.69
N LEU A 116 11.92 3.43 36.47
CA LEU A 116 12.18 4.85 36.22
C LEU A 116 10.96 5.74 36.52
N ALA A 117 9.74 5.20 36.42
CA ALA A 117 8.51 5.92 36.75
C ALA A 117 8.37 6.17 38.27
N VAL A 118 9.07 5.42 39.12
CA VAL A 118 9.03 5.57 40.58
C VAL A 118 10.09 6.57 41.05
N ARG A 119 9.74 7.41 42.03
CA ARG A 119 10.62 8.45 42.62
C ARG A 119 11.91 7.90 43.28
N SER A 120 12.00 6.59 43.45
CA SER A 120 13.08 5.87 44.14
C SER A 120 13.79 4.88 43.22
N ALA A 121 14.01 5.24 41.96
CA ALA A 121 14.81 4.44 41.04
C ALA A 121 16.26 4.32 41.55
N SER A 122 16.73 3.09 41.76
CA SER A 122 18.10 2.80 42.20
C SER A 122 18.92 2.17 41.08
N VAL A 123 20.15 2.65 40.88
CA VAL A 123 21.07 2.14 39.83
C VAL A 123 21.28 0.63 39.95
N GLY A 124 21.45 0.10 41.17
CA GLY A 124 21.63 -1.34 41.39
C GLY A 124 20.43 -2.23 41.01
N ARG A 125 19.23 -1.66 40.82
CA ARG A 125 18.06 -2.37 40.27
C ARG A 125 17.98 -2.29 38.75
N LEU A 126 18.57 -1.26 38.16
CA LEU A 126 18.61 -1.07 36.71
C LEU A 126 19.75 -1.85 36.05
N GLU A 127 20.90 -1.95 36.73
CA GLU A 127 22.09 -2.64 36.23
C GLU A 127 21.85 -4.07 35.71
N PRO A 128 21.17 -4.98 36.44
CA PRO A 128 20.90 -6.33 35.90
C PRO A 128 20.00 -6.29 34.66
N LEU A 129 18.96 -5.46 34.65
CA LEU A 129 18.03 -5.34 33.52
C LEU A 129 18.72 -4.78 32.27
N VAL A 130 19.59 -3.79 32.43
CA VAL A 130 20.37 -3.19 31.35
C VAL A 130 21.42 -4.18 30.80
N ASN A 131 21.98 -5.04 31.65
CA ASN A 131 22.94 -6.06 31.21
C ASN A 131 22.27 -7.16 30.37
N ASP A 132 21.00 -7.47 30.62
CA ASP A 132 20.21 -8.37 29.77
C ASP A 132 19.98 -7.77 28.36
N LEU A 133 20.00 -6.43 28.25
CA LEU A 133 19.84 -5.67 27.01
C LEU A 133 21.20 -5.31 26.38
N SER A 134 21.80 -6.26 25.65
CA SER A 134 23.13 -6.06 25.02
C SER A 134 23.25 -4.86 24.07
N TRP A 135 22.16 -4.42 23.44
CA TRP A 135 22.14 -3.21 22.61
C TRP A 135 22.14 -1.95 23.48
N LEU A 136 21.37 -1.92 24.56
CA LEU A 136 21.25 -0.76 25.45
C LEU A 136 22.56 -0.51 26.20
N GLY A 137 23.22 -1.57 26.68
CA GLY A 137 24.54 -1.45 27.32
C GLY A 137 25.58 -0.80 26.39
N ARG A 138 25.60 -1.19 25.11
CA ARG A 138 26.51 -0.58 24.12
C ARG A 138 26.21 0.90 23.88
N GLU A 139 24.94 1.25 23.73
CA GLU A 139 24.51 2.64 23.54
C GLU A 139 24.80 3.51 24.77
N LEU A 140 24.61 2.99 25.99
CA LEU A 140 24.94 3.71 27.23
C LEU A 140 26.44 3.97 27.36
N VAL A 141 27.29 2.99 27.01
CA VAL A 141 28.75 3.17 26.97
C VAL A 141 29.14 4.23 25.94
N SER A 142 28.53 4.18 24.75
CA SER A 142 28.72 5.20 23.71
C SER A 142 28.32 6.60 24.19
N LEU A 143 27.16 6.70 24.84
CA LEU A 143 26.63 7.94 25.41
C LEU A 143 27.58 8.55 26.45
N VAL A 144 28.06 7.76 27.41
CA VAL A 144 29.00 8.24 28.44
C VAL A 144 30.34 8.67 27.84
N ASN A 145 30.73 8.09 26.72
CA ASN A 145 31.96 8.45 26.01
C ASN A 145 31.84 9.72 25.14
N LEU A 146 30.65 10.32 25.04
CA LEU A 146 30.48 11.58 24.31
C LEU A 146 31.33 12.72 24.92
N PRO A 147 31.83 13.67 24.10
CA PRO A 147 32.70 14.76 24.56
C PRO A 147 32.11 15.60 25.71
N GLN A 148 30.78 15.70 25.78
CA GLN A 148 30.06 16.48 26.78
C GLN A 148 30.08 15.86 28.19
N TYR A 149 30.18 14.53 28.28
CA TYR A 149 30.21 13.79 29.56
C TYR A 149 31.61 13.32 29.94
N ARG A 150 32.56 13.38 29.01
CA ARG A 150 33.97 13.09 29.27
C ARG A 150 34.48 14.05 30.33
N LYS A 151 34.95 13.51 31.47
CA LYS A 151 35.65 14.30 32.48
C LYS A 151 36.80 15.05 31.79
N LYS A 152 36.70 16.38 31.72
CA LYS A 152 37.86 17.22 31.42
C LYS A 152 38.83 16.94 32.55
N ASN A 153 39.91 16.22 32.26
CA ASN A 153 41.02 16.11 33.19
C ASN A 153 41.52 17.54 33.45
N SER A 154 41.05 18.16 34.52
CA SER A 154 41.68 19.34 35.10
C SER A 154 42.99 18.87 35.74
N LYS A 155 43.95 18.52 34.90
CA LYS A 155 45.37 18.49 35.27
C LYS A 155 46.07 19.54 34.43
N ALA A 156 45.68 20.80 34.65
CA ALA A 156 46.67 21.85 34.75
C ALA A 156 47.20 21.79 36.18
N SER A 157 48.36 21.14 36.38
CA SER A 157 49.33 21.44 37.45
C SER A 157 50.40 20.33 37.48
N LYS A 158 51.45 20.50 36.68
CA LYS A 158 52.84 20.77 37.12
C LYS A 158 53.74 20.83 35.91
#